data_AF-A0A956H3L5-F1
#
_entry.id   AF-A0A956H3L5-F1
#
_cell.length_a   1.000
_cell.length_b   1.000
_cell.length_c   1.000
_cell.angle_alpha   90.00
_cell.angle_beta   90.00
_cell.angle_gamma   90.00
#
_symmetry.space_group_name_H-M   'P 1'
#
loop_
_entity.id
_entity.type
_entity.pdbx_description
1 polymer ?
#
loop_
_entity_poly.entity_id
_entity_poly.type
_entity_poly.pdbx_seq_one_letter_code
_entity_poly.pdbx_strand_id
1 'polypeptide(L)'
;MTTACKRTWVSAYIVAAFVATLLLPATGAATEVCEQGVCVEGAEWEHGSSLDDRTREREAKRNRKRKDATLTVELVGSSARGSVFVDGVWIAAAPISYVPLKPGKHDLEVRDGETVLARGVLAIPRKGGEVTVKITP
;
A
#
# COMPACT_ATOMS: atom_id res chain seq x y z
N MET A 1 20.60 -20.56 72.94
CA MET A 1 21.28 -19.30 73.35
C MET A 1 21.96 -18.78 72.10
N THR A 2 21.62 -17.68 71.43
CA THR A 2 21.08 -16.37 71.85
C THR A 2 20.42 -15.66 70.64
N THR A 3 19.24 -15.11 70.92
CA THR A 3 18.56 -13.90 70.44
C THR A 3 19.13 -13.01 69.30
N ALA A 4 18.26 -12.81 68.28
CA ALA A 4 17.67 -11.55 67.79
C ALA A 4 18.53 -10.35 67.34
N CYS A 5 18.22 -9.80 66.15
CA CYS A 5 18.07 -8.34 65.98
C CYS A 5 17.12 -8.00 64.81
N LYS A 6 16.12 -7.17 65.10
CA LYS A 6 15.13 -6.60 64.16
C LYS A 6 15.69 -5.32 63.54
N ARG A 7 15.34 -5.00 62.29
CA ARG A 7 15.10 -3.59 61.90
C ARG A 7 14.27 -3.46 60.61
N THR A 8 13.10 -2.87 60.80
CA THR A 8 12.09 -2.39 59.85
C THR A 8 12.40 -0.97 59.38
N TRP A 9 12.28 -0.67 58.07
CA TRP A 9 12.08 0.68 57.49
C TRP A 9 11.37 0.49 56.13
N VAL A 10 10.05 0.74 56.00
CA VAL A 10 9.35 2.01 55.68
C VAL A 10 9.46 2.46 54.22
N SER A 11 8.29 2.48 53.57
CA SER A 11 7.77 3.33 52.48
C SER A 11 8.59 3.60 51.22
N ALA A 12 7.97 3.34 50.06
CA ALA A 12 7.50 4.41 49.18
C ALA A 12 6.58 3.85 48.08
N TYR A 13 5.36 4.37 48.04
CA TYR A 13 4.42 4.27 46.92
C TYR A 13 5.05 4.90 45.67
N ILE A 14 5.09 4.18 44.55
CA ILE A 14 5.19 4.77 43.21
C ILE A 14 3.96 4.32 42.44
N VAL A 15 3.00 5.24 42.35
CA VAL A 15 1.87 5.17 41.44
C VAL A 15 2.41 5.48 40.05
N ALA A 16 2.48 4.47 39.19
CA ALA A 16 2.72 4.66 37.76
C ALA A 16 1.41 4.45 37.02
N ALA A 17 0.76 5.56 36.66
CA ALA A 17 -0.42 5.59 35.82
C ALA A 17 -0.03 5.22 34.37
N PHE A 18 -0.49 4.06 33.88
CA PHE A 18 -0.46 3.72 32.46
C PHE A 18 -1.83 4.04 31.85
N VAL A 19 -1.93 5.21 31.23
CA VAL A 19 -3.07 5.58 30.37
C VAL A 19 -2.88 4.84 29.04
N ALA A 20 -3.59 3.72 28.86
CA ALA A 20 -3.64 2.99 27.61
C ALA A 20 -4.76 3.52 26.72
N THR A 21 -4.47 4.53 25.91
CA THR A 21 -5.37 5.00 24.85
C THR A 21 -5.24 4.07 23.64
N LEU A 22 -6.05 3.02 23.60
CA LEU A 22 -6.21 2.17 22.42
C LEU A 22 -7.15 2.85 21.43
N LEU A 23 -6.58 3.58 20.46
CA LEU A 23 -7.26 3.94 19.23
C LEU A 23 -7.23 2.73 18.28
N LEU A 24 -8.37 2.08 18.08
CA LEU A 24 -8.61 1.18 16.96
C LEU A 24 -9.33 1.96 15.84
N PRO A 25 -8.80 2.06 14.62
CA PRO A 25 -9.61 2.35 13.46
C PRO A 25 -10.34 1.08 13.00
N ALA A 26 -11.66 1.19 12.83
CA ALA A 26 -12.56 0.13 12.41
C ALA A 26 -12.33 -0.26 10.93
N THR A 27 -12.26 -1.56 10.68
CA THR A 27 -12.28 -2.18 9.35
C THR A 27 -13.72 -2.38 8.84
N GLY A 28 -13.97 -2.08 7.56
CA GLY A 28 -15.00 -2.79 6.80
C GLY A 28 -15.82 -1.99 5.79
N ALA A 29 -15.27 -1.77 4.60
CA ALA A 29 -15.98 -1.81 3.31
C ALA A 29 -14.92 -2.04 2.23
N ALA A 30 -15.23 -2.81 1.17
CA ALA A 30 -14.37 -3.24 0.05
C ALA A 30 -13.00 -2.55 0.02
N THR A 31 -11.90 -3.27 0.29
CA THR A 31 -10.56 -2.73 0.63
C THR A 31 -10.09 -1.66 -0.33
N GLU A 32 -10.60 -0.45 -0.16
CA GLU A 32 -10.21 0.76 -0.84
C GLU A 32 -9.09 1.31 0.04
N VAL A 33 -7.86 1.07 -0.41
CA VAL A 33 -6.68 1.56 0.30
C VAL A 33 -6.43 2.96 -0.24
N CYS A 34 -6.86 3.97 0.51
CA CYS A 34 -6.58 5.37 0.22
C CYS A 34 -5.38 5.84 1.04
N GLU A 35 -4.24 6.04 0.38
CA GLU A 35 -3.03 6.60 0.99
C GLU A 35 -2.49 7.74 0.12
N GLN A 36 -2.27 8.91 0.72
CA GLN A 36 -1.62 10.08 0.09
C GLN A 36 -2.27 10.54 -1.23
N GLY A 37 -3.60 10.51 -1.31
CA GLY A 37 -4.33 10.93 -2.52
C GLY A 37 -4.46 9.84 -3.59
N VAL A 38 -3.99 8.62 -3.34
CA VAL A 38 -4.17 7.46 -4.21
C VAL A 38 -5.13 6.47 -3.54
N CYS A 39 -6.26 6.20 -4.18
CA CYS A 39 -7.24 5.20 -3.74
C CYS A 39 -7.21 4.01 -4.70
N VAL A 40 -6.93 2.82 -4.17
CA VAL A 40 -6.86 1.57 -4.94
C VAL A 40 -7.96 0.62 -4.50
N GLU A 41 -8.75 0.15 -5.45
CA GLU A 41 -9.79 -0.86 -5.27
C GLU A 41 -9.38 -2.16 -5.98
N GLY A 42 -9.64 -3.32 -5.35
CA GLY A 42 -9.44 -4.64 -5.99
C GLY A 42 -8.01 -5.18 -5.99
N ALA A 43 -7.04 -4.40 -5.48
CA ALA A 43 -5.66 -4.80 -5.28
C ALA A 43 -5.11 -4.22 -3.96
N GLU A 44 -4.01 -4.78 -3.49
CA GLU A 44 -3.25 -4.22 -2.37
C GLU A 44 -2.28 -3.16 -2.90
N TRP A 45 -2.09 -2.08 -2.14
CA TRP A 45 -1.24 -0.96 -2.51
C TRP A 45 -0.20 -0.70 -1.43
N GLU A 46 1.08 -0.64 -1.82
CA GLU A 46 2.19 -0.27 -0.95
C GLU A 46 2.81 1.05 -1.47
N HIS A 47 2.49 2.18 -0.84
CA HIS A 47 2.99 3.49 -1.26
C HIS A 47 4.52 3.61 -1.11
N GLY A 48 5.19 4.23 -2.09
CA GLY A 48 6.62 4.58 -2.01
C GLY A 48 7.58 3.38 -2.13
N SER A 49 7.05 2.16 -2.12
CA SER A 49 7.80 0.94 -2.41
C SER A 49 8.04 0.79 -3.92
N SER A 50 9.10 0.06 -4.27
CA SER A 50 9.35 -0.43 -5.63
C SER A 50 9.97 -1.82 -5.56
N LEU A 51 9.73 -2.63 -6.59
CA LEU A 51 10.30 -3.96 -6.75
C LEU A 51 11.68 -3.84 -7.41
N ASP A 52 12.61 -4.68 -6.96
CA ASP A 52 13.87 -4.88 -7.68
C ASP A 52 13.63 -5.67 -8.98
N ASP A 53 14.51 -5.49 -9.96
CA ASP A 53 14.39 -6.10 -11.29
C ASP A 53 14.26 -7.63 -11.22
N ARG A 54 14.99 -8.27 -10.31
CA ARG A 54 14.95 -9.73 -10.15
C ARG A 54 13.61 -10.20 -9.58
N THR A 55 13.02 -9.45 -8.66
CA THR A 55 11.69 -9.74 -8.13
C THR A 55 10.63 -9.54 -9.20
N ARG A 56 10.69 -8.45 -9.97
CA ARG A 56 9.79 -8.19 -11.10
C ARG A 56 9.81 -9.31 -12.13
N GLU A 57 11.00 -9.76 -12.55
CA GLU A 57 11.13 -10.88 -13.48
C GLU A 57 10.57 -12.20 -12.91
N ARG A 58 10.79 -12.47 -11.62
CA ARG A 58 10.25 -13.66 -10.95
C ARG A 58 8.73 -13.63 -10.87
N GLU A 59 8.13 -12.49 -10.53
CA GLU A 59 6.69 -12.28 -10.54
C GLU A 59 6.11 -12.53 -11.93
N ALA A 60 6.67 -11.87 -12.95
CA ALA A 60 6.26 -12.01 -14.35
C ALA A 60 6.34 -13.48 -14.81
N LYS A 61 7.46 -14.17 -14.56
CA LYS A 61 7.64 -15.57 -14.94
C LYS A 61 6.66 -16.51 -14.24
N ARG A 62 6.38 -16.28 -12.95
CA ARG A 62 5.46 -17.10 -12.15
C ARG A 62 4.02 -16.94 -12.59
N ASN A 63 3.63 -15.73 -13.00
CA ASN A 63 2.26 -15.39 -13.33
C ASN A 63 1.97 -15.32 -14.84
N ARG A 64 2.96 -15.50 -15.73
CA ARG A 64 2.80 -15.46 -17.20
C ARG A 64 1.64 -16.30 -17.78
N LYS A 65 1.31 -17.43 -17.14
CA LYS A 65 0.25 -18.36 -17.58
C LYS A 65 -1.12 -18.05 -16.97
N ARG A 66 -1.23 -17.01 -16.14
CA ARG A 66 -2.48 -16.62 -15.48
C ARG A 66 -3.30 -15.71 -16.40
N LYS A 67 -4.60 -15.67 -16.13
CA LYS A 67 -5.54 -14.74 -16.78
C LYS A 67 -5.18 -13.32 -16.38
N ASP A 68 -5.34 -12.40 -17.32
CA ASP A 68 -5.09 -10.98 -17.10
C ASP A 68 -6.16 -10.38 -16.19
N ALA A 69 -5.72 -9.44 -15.35
CA ALA A 69 -6.55 -8.50 -14.64
C ALA A 69 -6.70 -7.23 -15.47
N THR A 70 -7.76 -6.47 -15.25
CA THR A 70 -8.01 -5.19 -15.91
C THR A 70 -7.66 -4.05 -14.96
N LEU A 71 -6.68 -3.24 -15.32
CA LEU A 71 -6.31 -2.04 -14.59
C LEU A 71 -6.99 -0.81 -15.21
N THR A 72 -7.63 -0.02 -14.37
CA THR A 72 -8.21 1.29 -14.68
C THR A 72 -7.53 2.33 -13.81
N VAL A 73 -6.99 3.38 -14.43
CA VAL A 73 -6.34 4.50 -13.75
C VAL A 73 -7.11 5.78 -14.07
N GLU A 74 -7.67 6.38 -13.05
CA GLU A 74 -8.46 7.60 -13.12
C GLU A 74 -7.74 8.74 -12.39
N LEU A 75 -7.70 9.91 -13.02
CA LEU A 75 -7.19 11.13 -12.41
C LEU A 75 -8.36 12.02 -12.02
N VAL A 76 -8.56 12.24 -10.73
CA VAL A 76 -9.63 13.07 -10.18
C VAL A 76 -9.15 14.52 -10.21
N GLY A 77 -9.37 15.20 -11.33
CA GLY A 77 -9.07 16.62 -11.49
C GLY A 77 -9.40 17.12 -12.90
N SER A 78 -10.01 18.30 -13.01
CA SER A 78 -10.55 18.85 -14.28
C SER A 78 -9.51 19.08 -15.38
N SER A 79 -8.22 19.04 -15.05
CA SER A 79 -7.10 19.17 -16.00
C SER A 79 -5.97 18.18 -15.70
N ALA A 80 -6.22 17.18 -14.86
CA ALA A 80 -5.22 16.22 -14.47
C ALA A 80 -4.88 15.33 -15.67
N ARG A 81 -3.61 15.34 -16.05
CA ARG A 81 -3.02 14.47 -17.06
C ARG A 81 -1.83 13.78 -16.42
N GLY A 82 -1.51 12.60 -16.92
CA GLY A 82 -0.34 11.87 -16.46
C GLY A 82 0.06 10.81 -17.45
N SER A 83 1.27 10.30 -17.31
CA SER A 83 1.77 9.13 -17.99
C SER A 83 1.89 8.00 -16.98
N VAL A 84 1.29 6.86 -17.31
CA VAL A 84 1.28 5.66 -16.47
C VAL A 84 2.41 4.73 -16.92
N PHE A 85 3.25 4.39 -15.97
CA PHE A 85 4.33 3.43 -16.09
C PHE A 85 4.00 2.24 -15.20
N VAL A 86 4.08 1.04 -15.79
CA VAL A 86 3.95 -0.20 -15.05
C VAL A 86 5.25 -0.97 -15.22
N ASP A 87 5.87 -1.39 -14.12
CA ASP A 87 7.14 -2.11 -14.11
C ASP A 87 8.28 -1.36 -14.85
N GLY A 88 8.23 -0.02 -14.81
CA GLY A 88 9.15 0.88 -15.51
C GLY A 88 8.86 1.04 -17.01
N VAL A 89 7.84 0.36 -17.54
CA VAL A 89 7.43 0.44 -18.95
C VAL A 89 6.30 1.44 -19.10
N TRP A 90 6.44 2.38 -20.03
CA TRP A 90 5.34 3.29 -20.38
C TRP A 90 4.20 2.50 -21.05
N ILE A 91 3.00 2.62 -20.49
CA ILE A 91 1.81 1.97 -21.03
C ILE A 91 0.98 2.96 -21.84
N ALA A 92 0.58 4.07 -21.20
CA ALA A 92 -0.31 5.06 -21.79
C ALA A 92 -0.37 6.36 -20.99
N ALA A 93 -1.08 7.35 -21.53
CA ALA A 93 -1.51 8.52 -20.79
C ALA A 93 -2.78 8.23 -19.97
N ALA A 94 -2.83 8.73 -18.73
CA ALA A 94 -4.02 8.72 -17.88
C ALA A 94 -4.94 9.91 -18.21
N PRO A 95 -6.28 9.77 -18.08
CA PRO A 95 -6.99 8.58 -17.60
C PRO A 95 -7.01 7.44 -18.63
N ILE A 96 -6.87 6.20 -18.16
CA ILE A 96 -6.91 4.99 -18.99
C ILE A 96 -7.73 3.91 -18.31
N SER A 97 -8.52 3.18 -19.10
CA SER A 97 -9.29 2.02 -18.65
C SER A 97 -8.89 0.75 -19.39
N TYR A 98 -9.17 -0.40 -18.79
CA TYR A 98 -9.01 -1.73 -19.39
C TYR A 98 -7.57 -2.08 -19.83
N VAL A 99 -6.56 -1.69 -19.06
CA VAL A 99 -5.18 -2.14 -19.30
C VAL A 99 -5.05 -3.60 -18.84
N PRO A 100 -4.73 -4.55 -19.73
CA PRO A 100 -4.52 -5.93 -19.31
C PRO A 100 -3.18 -6.05 -18.58
N LEU A 101 -3.23 -6.43 -17.30
CA LEU A 101 -2.05 -6.67 -16.48
C LEU A 101 -2.05 -8.09 -15.92
N LYS A 102 -0.88 -8.72 -15.82
CA LYS A 102 -0.80 -10.03 -15.16
C LYS A 102 -1.08 -9.87 -13.66
N PRO A 103 -1.55 -10.91 -12.98
CA PRO A 103 -1.66 -10.88 -11.53
C PRO A 103 -0.27 -11.00 -10.90
N GLY A 104 -0.09 -10.49 -9.69
CA GLY A 104 1.21 -10.42 -9.02
C GLY A 104 1.51 -9.02 -8.49
N LYS A 105 2.74 -8.84 -8.02
CA LYS A 105 3.23 -7.50 -7.63
C LYS A 105 3.74 -6.78 -8.87
N HIS A 106 3.33 -5.54 -9.03
CA HIS A 106 3.71 -4.65 -10.13
C HIS A 106 4.09 -3.28 -9.58
N ASP A 107 5.12 -2.66 -10.14
CA ASP A 107 5.43 -1.27 -9.83
C ASP A 107 4.53 -0.37 -10.64
N LEU A 108 3.78 0.53 -10.01
CA LEU A 108 2.97 1.53 -10.70
C LEU A 108 3.52 2.92 -10.37
N GLU A 109 3.80 3.67 -11.43
CA GLU A 109 4.23 5.06 -11.36
C GLU A 109 3.38 5.91 -12.30
N VAL A 110 2.81 6.97 -11.76
CA VAL A 110 2.08 7.97 -12.54
C VAL A 110 2.79 9.30 -12.36
N ARG A 111 3.20 9.90 -13.47
CA ARG A 111 3.91 11.18 -13.50
C ARG A 111 3.31 12.15 -14.51
N ASP A 112 3.34 13.43 -14.18
CA ASP A 112 3.05 14.52 -15.11
C ASP A 112 4.35 15.26 -15.43
N GLY A 113 4.93 14.96 -16.59
CA GLY A 113 6.27 15.44 -16.95
C GLY A 113 7.34 14.94 -15.96
N GLU A 114 7.96 15.87 -15.23
CA GLU A 114 8.98 15.61 -14.22
C GLU A 114 8.39 15.36 -12.81
N THR A 115 7.11 15.67 -12.61
CA THR A 115 6.44 15.54 -11.31
C THR A 115 5.85 14.15 -11.15
N VAL A 116 6.26 13.42 -10.12
CA VAL A 116 5.64 12.13 -9.77
C VAL A 116 4.38 12.38 -8.96
N LEU A 117 3.23 11.96 -9.50
CA LEU A 117 1.93 12.07 -8.84
C LEU A 117 1.68 10.91 -7.88
N ALA A 118 2.06 9.70 -8.31
CA ALA A 118 1.91 8.49 -7.52
C ALA A 118 3.02 7.49 -7.85
N ARG A 119 3.58 6.83 -6.83
CA ARG A 119 4.47 5.68 -6.99
C ARG A 119 4.21 4.66 -5.88
N GLY A 120 4.13 3.40 -6.24
CA GLY A 120 3.97 2.31 -5.29
C GLY A 120 3.89 0.94 -5.94
N VAL A 121 3.81 -0.09 -5.10
CA VAL A 121 3.66 -1.48 -5.54
C VAL A 121 2.19 -1.87 -5.47
N LEU A 122 1.65 -2.33 -6.59
CA LEU A 122 0.32 -2.87 -6.73
C LEU A 122 0.37 -4.40 -6.66
N ALA A 123 -0.24 -5.01 -5.64
CA ALA A 123 -0.36 -6.46 -5.52
C ALA A 123 -1.73 -6.92 -6.02
N ILE A 124 -1.77 -7.40 -7.27
CA ILE A 124 -2.98 -7.89 -7.93
C ILE A 124 -3.26 -9.34 -7.53
N PRO A 125 -4.50 -9.66 -7.11
CA PRO A 125 -4.87 -11.00 -6.68
C PRO A 125 -4.79 -12.04 -7.82
N ARG A 126 -4.36 -13.26 -7.49
CA ARG A 126 -4.11 -14.35 -8.48
C ARG A 126 -5.35 -14.84 -9.23
N LYS A 127 -6.55 -14.55 -8.70
CA LYS A 127 -7.83 -14.89 -9.33
C LYS A 127 -8.13 -14.01 -10.56
N GLY A 128 -7.34 -12.97 -10.80
CA GLY A 128 -7.67 -11.92 -11.74
C GLY A 128 -8.80 -11.05 -11.18
N GLY A 129 -9.03 -9.89 -11.79
CA GLY A 129 -10.05 -8.97 -11.34
C GLY A 129 -9.91 -7.63 -12.02
N GLU A 130 -10.83 -6.74 -11.67
CA GLU A 130 -10.75 -5.33 -12.00
C GLU A 130 -10.04 -4.61 -10.86
N VAL A 131 -9.06 -3.79 -11.21
CA VAL A 131 -8.29 -2.97 -10.29
C VAL A 131 -8.45 -1.52 -10.71
N THR A 132 -9.01 -0.71 -9.83
CA THR A 132 -9.28 0.71 -10.08
C THR A 132 -8.37 1.54 -9.20
N VAL A 133 -7.59 2.42 -9.82
CA VAL A 133 -6.67 3.33 -9.15
C VAL A 133 -7.13 4.75 -9.42
N LYS A 134 -7.62 5.43 -8.38
CA LYS A 134 -8.03 6.84 -8.43
C LYS A 134 -6.92 7.68 -7.82
N ILE A 135 -6.38 8.62 -8.58
CA ILE A 135 -5.32 9.52 -8.12
C ILE A 135 -5.88 10.93 -8.08
N THR A 136 -5.79 11.57 -6.93
CA THR A 136 -6.10 12.98 -6.73
C THR A 136 -4.77 13.73 -6.59
N PRO A 137 -4.28 14.36 -7.67
CA PRO A 137 -3.03 15.13 -7.64
C PRO A 137 -3.13 16.41 -6.80
#